data_AF-A0A925S7D2-F1
#
_entry.id   AF-A0A925S7D2-F1
#
_cell.length_a   1.000
_cell.length_b   1.000
_cell.length_c   1.000
_cell.angle_alpha   90.00
_cell.angle_beta   90.00
_cell.angle_gamma   90.00
#
_symmetry.space_group_name_H-M   'P 1'
#
loop_
_entity.id
_entity.type
_entity.pdbx_description
1 polymer ?
#
loop_
_entity_poly.entity_id
_entity_poly.type
_entity_poly.pdbx_seq_one_letter_code
_entity_poly.pdbx_strand_id
1 'polypeptide(L)'
;MMGKRRIFAGILSVCACALFVSPSALAQPGSGAGSRLASAPDNIAERIHRQNTRINHGIKIGAIKPDQASKLKAALASLEQQISAKRRPDGSLKREDLTQFENVLNQNSEMIRSLTGAGESVADGGHALGPNWTPGKDGAQNPAALEKEMKIENRREVRQERQAIEQKIEQQQLDYEHQMLPELADQKKSIMKGKQQTKQIRQEQGSN
;
A
#
# COMPACT_ATOMS: atom_id res chain seq x y z
N MET A 1 -61.97 -3.47 -7.79
CA MET A 1 -62.85 -3.81 -6.63
C MET A 1 -62.12 -4.88 -5.83
N MET A 2 -61.59 -4.59 -4.65
CA MET A 2 -62.27 -4.83 -3.35
C MET A 2 -62.83 -6.25 -3.27
N GLY A 3 -62.45 -7.14 -2.35
CA GLY A 3 -61.57 -7.01 -1.20
C GLY A 3 -61.69 -8.22 -0.27
N LYS A 4 -60.85 -8.23 0.77
CA LYS A 4 -61.11 -8.71 2.15
C LYS A 4 -61.36 -10.23 2.35
N ARG A 5 -60.97 -10.90 3.45
CA ARG A 5 -60.12 -10.64 4.63
C ARG A 5 -60.15 -11.94 5.48
N ARG A 6 -59.02 -12.30 6.12
CA ARG A 6 -58.86 -12.98 7.44
C ARG A 6 -59.28 -14.49 7.48
N ILE A 7 -58.82 -15.38 8.37
CA ILE A 7 -58.53 -15.33 9.83
C ILE A 7 -57.55 -16.47 10.23
N PHE A 8 -56.71 -16.16 11.24
CA PHE A 8 -56.00 -16.94 12.27
C PHE A 8 -56.24 -18.45 12.50
N ALA A 9 -55.14 -19.17 12.76
CA ALA A 9 -54.90 -20.12 13.87
C ALA A 9 -53.37 -20.38 13.87
N GLY A 10 -52.56 -20.25 14.93
CA GLY A 10 -52.76 -20.54 16.35
C GLY A 10 -52.16 -21.92 16.65
N ILE A 11 -51.02 -21.99 17.34
CA ILE A 11 -50.64 -23.01 18.34
C ILE A 11 -49.27 -22.63 18.96
N LEU A 12 -49.34 -22.25 20.24
CA LEU A 12 -48.23 -22.26 21.20
C LEU A 12 -47.86 -23.72 21.50
N SER A 13 -46.57 -24.02 21.64
CA SER A 13 -46.10 -25.20 22.37
C SER A 13 -44.98 -24.81 23.33
N VAL A 14 -45.34 -24.73 24.61
CA VAL A 14 -44.46 -24.61 25.77
C VAL A 14 -44.23 -26.02 26.31
N CYS A 15 -42.98 -26.44 26.47
CA CYS A 15 -42.57 -27.62 27.26
C CYS A 15 -41.19 -27.30 27.83
N ALA A 16 -41.10 -26.84 29.08
CA ALA A 16 -41.07 -27.61 30.32
C ALA A 16 -39.67 -28.16 30.67
N CYS A 17 -39.23 -27.74 31.85
CA CYS A 17 -37.99 -27.96 32.57
C CYS A 17 -37.42 -29.40 32.56
N ALA A 18 -36.09 -29.49 32.44
CA ALA A 18 -35.32 -30.50 33.16
C ALA A 18 -34.02 -29.88 33.67
N LEU A 19 -33.97 -29.68 34.98
CA LEU A 19 -32.78 -29.38 35.77
C LEU A 19 -31.90 -30.64 35.81
N PHE A 20 -30.63 -30.53 35.44
CA PHE A 20 -29.59 -31.47 35.87
C PHE A 20 -28.40 -30.68 36.40
N VAL A 21 -28.06 -30.97 37.65
CA VAL A 21 -26.92 -30.44 38.41
C VAL A 21 -25.85 -31.52 38.49
N SER A 22 -24.62 -31.18 38.04
CA SER A 22 -23.28 -31.70 38.42
C SER A 22 -22.91 -33.16 38.05
N PRO A 23 -21.60 -33.52 37.88
CA PRO A 23 -20.37 -32.88 38.37
C PRO A 23 -19.23 -32.66 37.36
N SER A 24 -18.25 -31.83 37.76
CA SER A 24 -16.96 -31.66 37.11
C SER A 24 -16.14 -32.95 37.10
N ALA A 25 -15.68 -33.37 35.93
CA ALA A 25 -14.57 -34.29 35.77
C ALA A 25 -13.64 -33.78 34.66
N LEU A 26 -12.38 -33.59 35.02
CA LEU A 26 -11.25 -33.46 34.13
C LEU A 26 -11.27 -34.56 33.06
N ALA A 27 -11.32 -34.16 31.79
CA ALA A 27 -10.79 -34.94 30.69
C ALA A 27 -10.43 -33.98 29.56
N GLN A 28 -9.17 -33.55 29.61
CA GLN A 28 -8.44 -32.88 28.54
C GLN A 28 -8.35 -33.86 27.36
N PRO A 29 -8.99 -33.62 26.20
CA PRO A 29 -8.56 -34.29 24.99
C PRO A 29 -7.27 -33.61 24.57
N GLY A 30 -6.15 -34.14 25.09
CA GLY A 30 -4.86 -34.01 24.47
C GLY A 30 -4.97 -34.55 23.04
N SER A 31 -5.32 -33.66 22.12
CA SER A 31 -5.27 -33.90 20.68
C SER A 31 -3.82 -33.77 20.23
N GLY A 32 -2.97 -34.61 20.81
CA GLY A 32 -1.64 -34.91 20.33
C GLY A 32 -1.75 -35.91 19.19
N ALA A 33 -2.13 -35.43 18.01
CA ALA A 33 -1.97 -36.14 16.73
C ALA A 33 -2.23 -35.15 15.58
N GLY A 34 -1.46 -34.08 15.53
CA GLY A 34 -1.43 -33.15 14.40
C GLY A 34 -0.06 -33.23 13.76
N SER A 35 0.09 -34.24 12.91
CA SER A 35 1.16 -34.39 11.92
C SER A 35 2.08 -33.18 11.78
N ARG A 36 3.38 -33.35 12.09
CA ARG A 36 4.46 -32.58 11.45
C ARG A 36 4.52 -32.98 9.98
N LEU A 37 3.41 -32.78 9.26
CA LEU A 37 3.37 -32.73 7.82
C LEU A 37 4.19 -31.49 7.51
N ALA A 38 5.35 -31.72 6.91
CA ALA A 38 6.14 -30.69 6.24
C ALA A 38 5.15 -29.72 5.60
N SER A 39 5.15 -28.48 6.09
CA SER A 39 4.31 -27.42 5.55
C SER A 39 4.44 -27.50 4.04
N ALA A 40 3.35 -27.88 3.35
CA ALA A 40 3.29 -27.68 1.93
C ALA A 40 3.73 -26.23 1.69
N PRO A 41 4.59 -25.95 0.69
CA PRO A 41 5.05 -24.59 0.45
C PRO A 41 3.79 -23.72 0.37
N ASP A 42 3.66 -22.82 1.35
CA ASP A 42 2.54 -21.89 1.45
C ASP A 42 2.34 -21.32 0.04
N ASN A 43 1.16 -21.52 -0.55
CA ASN A 43 0.92 -21.02 -1.89
C ASN A 43 1.16 -19.50 -1.87
N ILE A 44 2.12 -19.04 -2.67
CA ILE A 44 2.59 -17.64 -2.67
C ILE A 44 1.40 -16.66 -2.75
N ALA A 45 0.35 -17.04 -3.49
CA ALA A 45 -0.88 -16.25 -3.59
C ALA A 45 -1.63 -16.12 -2.25
N GLU A 46 -1.77 -17.21 -1.48
CA GLU A 46 -2.38 -17.17 -0.15
C GLU A 46 -1.58 -16.30 0.81
N ARG A 47 -0.25 -16.34 0.68
CA ARG A 47 0.66 -15.54 1.50
C ARG A 47 0.50 -14.05 1.22
N ILE A 48 0.43 -13.66 -0.04
CA ILE A 48 0.09 -12.28 -0.46
C ILE A 48 -1.27 -11.87 0.11
N HIS A 49 -2.28 -12.75 0.00
CA HIS A 49 -3.61 -12.48 0.54
C HIS A 49 -3.59 -12.24 2.06
N ARG A 50 -2.90 -13.08 2.83
CA ARG A 50 -2.72 -12.89 4.28
C ARG A 50 -2.05 -11.57 4.63
N GLN A 51 -1.04 -11.16 3.86
CA GLN A 51 -0.36 -9.87 4.06
C GLN A 51 -1.29 -8.69 3.78
N ASN A 52 -2.08 -8.75 2.71
CA ASN A 52 -3.12 -7.75 2.44
C ASN A 52 -4.15 -7.64 3.56
N THR A 53 -4.58 -8.77 4.12
CA THR A 53 -5.50 -8.79 5.27
C THR A 53 -4.89 -8.12 6.50
N ARG A 54 -3.60 -8.38 6.79
CA ARG A 54 -2.88 -7.72 7.90
C ARG A 54 -2.72 -6.22 7.67
N ILE A 55 -2.41 -5.79 6.45
CA ILE A 55 -2.35 -4.36 6.09
C ILE A 55 -3.70 -3.70 6.33
N ASN A 56 -4.79 -4.30 5.82
CA ASN A 56 -6.14 -3.76 5.99
C ASN A 56 -6.56 -3.71 7.47
N HIS A 57 -6.20 -4.72 8.25
CA HIS A 57 -6.42 -4.70 9.70
C HIS A 57 -5.64 -3.56 10.36
N GLY A 58 -4.35 -3.39 10.02
CA GLY A 58 -3.50 -2.30 10.51
C GLY A 58 -4.05 -0.91 10.19
N ILE A 59 -4.65 -0.72 9.01
CA ILE A 59 -5.35 0.53 8.67
C ILE A 59 -6.57 0.73 9.56
N LYS A 60 -7.40 -0.32 9.74
CA LYS A 60 -8.63 -0.25 10.54
C LYS A 60 -8.36 0.12 12.00
N ILE A 61 -7.28 -0.40 12.58
CA ILE A 61 -6.89 -0.10 13.97
C ILE A 61 -6.00 1.16 14.08
N GLY A 62 -5.71 1.85 12.98
CA GLY A 62 -4.88 3.05 12.95
C GLY A 62 -3.37 2.83 13.12
N ALA A 63 -2.92 1.57 13.24
CA ALA A 63 -1.51 1.22 13.37
C ALA A 63 -0.69 1.49 12.10
N ILE A 64 -1.31 1.40 10.92
CA ILE A 64 -0.67 1.65 9.64
C ILE A 64 -1.28 2.89 9.00
N LYS A 65 -0.44 3.90 8.70
CA LYS A 65 -0.91 5.12 8.02
C LYS A 65 -1.34 4.81 6.58
N PRO A 66 -2.33 5.53 6.02
CA PRO A 66 -2.79 5.33 4.65
C PRO A 66 -1.67 5.35 3.60
N ASP A 67 -0.71 6.26 3.73
CA ASP A 67 0.43 6.37 2.80
C ASP A 67 1.36 5.15 2.85
N GLN A 68 1.60 4.62 4.07
CA GLN A 68 2.41 3.42 4.28
C GLN A 68 1.69 2.17 3.74
N ALA A 69 0.38 2.10 3.97
CA ALA A 69 -0.45 1.03 3.42
C ALA A 69 -0.48 1.05 1.88
N SER A 70 -0.54 2.23 1.27
CA SER A 70 -0.50 2.38 -0.19
C SER A 70 0.80 1.83 -0.77
N LYS A 71 1.95 2.19 -0.18
CA LYS A 71 3.27 1.66 -0.57
C LYS A 71 3.37 0.14 -0.43
N LEU A 72 2.90 -0.39 0.70
CA LEU A 72 2.87 -1.84 0.96
C LEU A 72 2.01 -2.60 -0.06
N LYS A 73 0.81 -2.09 -0.36
CA LYS A 73 -0.08 -2.68 -1.36
C LYS A 73 0.52 -2.63 -2.76
N ALA A 74 1.16 -1.52 -3.13
CA ALA A 74 1.84 -1.39 -4.42
C ALA A 74 3.01 -2.39 -4.55
N ALA A 75 3.78 -2.59 -3.48
CA ALA A 75 4.86 -3.59 -3.46
C ALA A 75 4.32 -5.02 -3.64
N LEU A 76 3.21 -5.36 -2.97
CA LEU A 76 2.55 -6.67 -3.14
C LEU A 76 1.97 -6.86 -4.55
N ALA A 77 1.36 -5.82 -5.13
CA ALA A 77 0.84 -5.88 -6.49
C ALA A 77 1.96 -6.06 -7.53
N SER A 78 3.09 -5.37 -7.37
CA SER A 78 4.27 -5.56 -8.23
C SER A 78 4.84 -6.97 -8.10
N LEU A 79 4.90 -7.52 -6.88
CA LEU A 79 5.36 -8.87 -6.64
C LEU A 79 4.42 -9.91 -7.28
N GLU A 80 3.10 -9.72 -7.18
CA GLU A 80 2.11 -10.56 -7.85
C GLU A 80 2.27 -10.56 -9.38
N GLN A 81 2.51 -9.39 -9.98
CA GLN A 81 2.82 -9.27 -11.40
C GLN A 81 4.08 -10.04 -11.77
N GLN A 82 5.17 -9.89 -11.00
CA GLN A 82 6.42 -10.62 -11.24
C GLN A 82 6.25 -12.13 -11.14
N ILE A 83 5.47 -12.61 -10.17
CA ILE A 83 5.14 -14.03 -10.01
C ILE A 83 4.36 -14.54 -11.22
N SER A 84 3.35 -13.78 -11.67
CA SER A 84 2.56 -14.16 -12.85
C SER A 84 3.41 -14.22 -14.13
N ALA A 85 4.37 -13.31 -14.29
CA ALA A 85 5.28 -13.27 -15.42
C ALA A 85 6.33 -14.41 -15.40
N LYS A 86 6.74 -14.85 -14.21
CA LYS A 86 7.72 -15.94 -14.04
C LYS A 86 7.09 -17.33 -13.93
N ARG A 87 5.76 -17.42 -13.87
CA ARG A 87 5.07 -18.72 -13.91
C ARG A 87 5.26 -19.38 -15.26
N ARG A 88 5.52 -20.68 -15.21
CA ARG A 88 5.52 -21.56 -16.38
C ARG A 88 4.07 -21.89 -16.79
N PRO A 89 3.88 -22.44 -18.01
CA PRO A 89 2.54 -22.82 -18.50
C PRO A 89 1.84 -23.88 -17.65
N ASP A 90 2.60 -24.70 -16.91
CA ASP A 90 2.12 -25.69 -15.95
C ASP A 90 1.67 -25.06 -14.62
N GLY A 91 1.76 -23.73 -14.48
CA GLY A 91 1.45 -22.99 -13.26
C GLY A 91 2.54 -23.03 -12.19
N SER A 92 3.67 -23.71 -12.45
CA SER A 92 4.77 -23.82 -11.51
C SER A 92 5.77 -22.67 -11.63
N LEU A 93 6.53 -22.43 -10.57
CA LEU A 93 7.63 -21.46 -10.53
C LEU A 93 8.96 -22.20 -10.46
N LYS A 94 10.03 -21.60 -11.00
CA LYS A 94 11.38 -22.12 -10.77
C LYS A 94 11.69 -22.07 -9.27
N ARG A 95 12.48 -23.03 -8.79
CA ARG A 95 12.81 -23.15 -7.35
C ARG A 95 13.58 -21.92 -6.85
N GLU A 96 14.44 -21.37 -7.70
CA GLU A 96 15.23 -20.18 -7.43
C GLU A 96 14.33 -18.94 -7.29
N ASP A 97 13.38 -18.78 -8.22
CA ASP A 97 12.41 -17.68 -8.20
C ASP A 97 11.49 -17.79 -6.97
N LEU A 98 11.07 -19.00 -6.61
CA LEU A 98 10.26 -19.26 -5.42
C LEU A 98 10.99 -18.81 -4.15
N THR A 99 12.27 -19.17 -4.00
CA THR A 99 13.10 -18.76 -2.85
C THR A 99 13.23 -17.24 -2.78
N GLN A 100 13.44 -16.58 -3.93
CA GLN A 100 13.51 -15.12 -4.00
C GLN A 100 12.20 -14.47 -3.56
N PHE A 101 11.06 -14.93 -4.07
CA PHE A 101 9.75 -14.39 -3.70
C PHE A 101 9.42 -14.64 -2.23
N GLU A 102 9.81 -15.79 -1.68
CA GLU A 102 9.65 -16.07 -0.25
C GLU A 102 10.44 -15.12 0.63
N ASN A 103 11.68 -14.79 0.25
CA ASN A 103 12.52 -13.83 0.98
C ASN A 103 11.91 -12.42 0.97
N VAL A 104 11.42 -11.95 -0.18
CA VAL A 104 10.75 -10.65 -0.27
C VAL A 104 9.45 -10.64 0.53
N LEU A 105 8.67 -11.74 0.50
CA LEU A 105 7.47 -11.87 1.32
C LEU A 105 7.79 -11.94 2.81
N ASN A 106 8.92 -12.53 3.22
CA ASN A 106 9.39 -12.50 4.61
C ASN A 106 9.66 -11.07 5.05
N GLN A 107 10.44 -10.32 4.27
CA GLN A 107 10.75 -8.91 4.55
C GLN A 107 9.49 -8.05 4.64
N ASN A 108 8.55 -8.21 3.70
CA ASN A 108 7.27 -7.50 3.75
C ASN A 108 6.45 -7.88 4.99
N SER A 109 6.44 -9.16 5.37
CA SER A 109 5.73 -9.61 6.56
C SER A 109 6.33 -9.01 7.84
N GLU A 110 7.66 -8.89 7.92
CA GLU A 110 8.36 -8.27 9.05
C GLU A 110 8.05 -6.77 9.12
N MET A 111 8.06 -6.07 7.99
CA MET A 111 7.68 -4.66 7.93
C MET A 111 6.23 -4.44 8.37
N ILE A 112 5.27 -5.24 7.87
CA ILE A 112 3.87 -5.17 8.30
C ILE A 112 3.75 -5.46 9.80
N ARG A 113 4.48 -6.46 10.31
CA ARG A 113 4.50 -6.79 11.75
C ARG A 113 5.09 -5.66 12.57
N SER A 114 6.18 -5.04 12.13
CA SER A 114 6.79 -3.89 12.79
C SER A 114 5.82 -2.72 12.86
N LEU A 115 5.15 -2.38 11.76
CA LEU A 115 4.18 -1.29 11.73
C LEU A 115 2.92 -1.60 12.56
N THR A 116 2.45 -2.84 12.53
CA THR A 116 1.26 -3.25 13.30
C THR A 116 1.58 -3.39 14.80
N GLY A 117 2.75 -3.93 15.15
CA GLY A 117 3.21 -4.13 16.53
C GLY A 117 3.76 -2.84 17.18
N ALA A 118 4.30 -1.91 16.40
CA ALA A 118 4.58 -0.55 16.87
C ALA A 118 3.28 0.26 17.09
N GLY A 119 2.15 -0.20 16.52
CA GLY A 119 0.82 0.34 16.72
C GLY A 119 0.03 -0.29 17.88
N GLU A 120 0.58 -1.29 18.59
CA GLU A 120 0.14 -1.62 19.95
C GLU A 120 0.70 -0.60 20.97
N SER A 121 0.73 0.68 20.60
CA SER A 121 0.52 1.71 21.60
C SER A 121 -0.96 1.60 21.99
N VAL A 122 -1.22 0.80 23.02
CA VAL A 122 -2.47 0.90 23.78
C VAL A 122 -2.63 2.38 24.09
N ALA A 123 -3.58 3.02 23.41
CA ALA A 123 -4.12 4.28 23.83
C ALA A 123 -4.90 3.98 25.11
N ASP A 124 -4.18 3.95 26.23
CA ASP A 124 -4.63 4.24 27.59
C ASP A 124 -3.68 3.62 28.63
N GLY A 125 -3.16 4.47 29.53
CA GLY A 125 -2.79 4.08 30.88
C GLY A 125 -1.42 3.42 31.11
N GLY A 126 -0.40 4.24 31.36
CA GLY A 126 0.49 4.06 32.52
C GLY A 126 1.59 2.99 32.53
N HIS A 127 1.51 1.86 31.82
CA HIS A 127 2.50 0.78 32.00
C HIS A 127 2.79 -0.01 30.72
N ALA A 128 3.56 0.57 29.79
CA ALA A 128 4.09 -0.12 28.60
C ALA A 128 5.59 -0.44 28.71
N LEU A 129 6.09 -0.66 29.92
CA LEU A 129 7.43 -1.21 30.16
C LEU A 129 7.25 -2.33 31.19
N GLY A 130 7.63 -3.55 30.82
CA GLY A 130 7.43 -4.74 31.65
C GLY A 130 8.05 -4.61 33.06
N PRO A 131 7.71 -5.51 34.00
CA PRO A 131 7.94 -5.33 35.43
C PRO A 131 9.39 -5.07 35.89
N ASN A 132 10.39 -5.28 35.04
CA ASN A 132 11.82 -5.21 35.37
C ASN A 132 12.62 -4.24 34.49
N TRP A 133 12.00 -3.24 33.87
CA TRP A 133 12.78 -2.22 33.16
C TRP A 133 13.40 -1.21 34.15
N THR A 134 14.70 -1.32 34.37
CA THR A 134 15.49 -0.31 35.09
C THR A 134 16.45 0.39 34.13
N PRO A 135 16.49 1.74 34.09
CA PRO A 135 17.44 2.48 33.27
C PRO A 135 18.89 2.09 33.58
N GLY A 136 19.64 1.67 32.56
CA GLY A 136 21.09 1.47 32.67
C GLY A 136 21.83 2.80 32.80
N LYS A 137 23.02 2.75 33.40
CA LYS A 137 23.89 3.93 33.63
C LYS A 137 24.35 4.61 32.33
N ASP A 138 24.36 3.87 31.23
CA ASP A 138 24.80 4.30 29.90
C ASP A 138 23.72 3.95 28.85
N GLY A 139 22.99 4.94 28.30
CA GLY A 139 22.32 4.75 27.00
C GLY A 139 20.84 4.34 26.96
N ALA A 140 19.97 4.93 27.79
CA ALA A 140 18.54 4.99 27.45
C ALA A 140 18.33 6.09 26.38
N GLN A 141 18.19 5.68 25.11
CA GLN A 141 17.74 6.57 24.02
C GLN A 141 16.41 7.20 24.42
N ASN A 142 16.41 8.52 24.62
CA ASN A 142 15.17 9.28 24.77
C ASN A 142 14.44 9.24 23.41
N PRO A 143 13.30 8.53 23.29
CA PRO A 143 12.62 8.35 22.01
C PRO A 143 12.20 9.69 21.38
N ALA A 144 11.91 10.70 22.21
CA ALA A 144 11.56 12.03 21.75
C ALA A 144 12.75 12.83 21.18
N ALA A 145 13.97 12.54 21.62
CA ALA A 145 15.18 13.16 21.06
C ALA A 145 15.50 12.59 19.68
N LEU A 146 15.41 11.25 19.53
CA LEU A 146 15.60 10.58 18.26
C LEU A 146 14.56 10.99 17.21
N GLU A 147 13.29 11.15 17.60
CA GLU A 147 12.25 11.64 16.70
C GLU A 147 12.52 13.09 16.23
N LYS A 148 13.05 13.94 17.10
CA LYS A 148 13.45 15.30 16.73
C LYS A 148 14.61 15.29 15.74
N GLU A 149 15.60 14.43 15.94
CA GLU A 149 16.74 14.30 15.03
C GLU A 149 16.30 13.80 13.64
N MET A 150 15.48 12.76 13.57
CA MET A 150 14.91 12.30 12.30
C MET A 150 14.07 13.37 11.60
N LYS A 151 13.27 14.16 12.35
CA LYS A 151 12.52 15.29 11.77
C LYS A 151 13.45 16.37 11.21
N ILE A 152 14.57 16.64 11.87
CA ILE A 152 15.57 17.60 11.41
C ILE A 152 16.24 17.09 10.14
N GLU A 153 16.60 15.81 10.09
CA GLU A 153 17.23 15.17 8.93
C GLU A 153 16.28 15.12 7.71
N ASN A 154 15.06 14.62 7.87
CA ASN A 154 14.03 14.65 6.83
C ASN A 154 13.80 16.08 6.29
N ARG A 155 13.81 17.09 7.15
CA ARG A 155 13.63 18.49 6.72
C ARG A 155 14.82 18.99 5.90
N ARG A 156 16.03 18.46 6.12
CA ARG A 156 17.21 18.79 5.30
C ARG A 156 17.12 18.11 3.94
N GLU A 157 16.75 16.83 3.90
CA GLU A 157 16.56 16.08 2.66
C GLU A 157 15.49 16.72 1.76
N VAL A 158 14.32 17.06 2.32
CA VAL A 158 13.24 17.73 1.56
C VAL A 158 13.70 19.07 0.97
N ARG A 159 14.58 19.80 1.65
CA ARG A 159 15.14 21.05 1.09
C ARG A 159 16.09 20.79 -0.08
N GLN A 160 16.90 19.73 -0.01
CA GLN A 160 17.81 19.34 -1.09
C GLN A 160 17.02 18.85 -2.31
N GLU A 161 16.00 18.01 -2.09
CA GLU A 161 15.10 17.55 -3.16
C GLU A 161 14.40 18.72 -3.83
N ARG A 162 13.91 19.70 -3.06
CA ARG A 162 13.26 20.89 -3.61
C ARG A 162 14.21 21.70 -4.51
N GLN A 163 15.46 21.89 -4.09
CA GLN A 163 16.47 22.57 -4.90
C GLN A 163 16.77 21.82 -6.20
N ALA A 164 16.89 20.49 -6.14
CA ALA A 164 17.13 19.66 -7.33
C ALA A 164 15.96 19.70 -8.32
N ILE A 165 14.71 19.71 -7.81
CA ILE A 165 13.52 19.83 -8.64
C ILE A 165 13.46 21.22 -9.30
N GLU A 166 13.76 22.28 -8.56
CA GLU A 166 13.75 23.66 -9.07
C GLU A 166 14.76 23.84 -10.22
N GLN A 167 15.99 23.34 -10.05
CA GLN A 167 17.00 23.33 -11.12
C GLN A 167 16.54 22.55 -12.36
N LYS A 168 15.86 21.41 -12.15
CA LYS A 168 15.35 20.60 -13.26
C LYS A 168 14.23 21.31 -14.03
N ILE A 169 13.36 22.03 -13.32
CA ILE A 169 12.29 22.82 -13.95
C ILE A 169 12.90 23.98 -14.75
N GLU A 170 13.89 24.68 -14.20
CA GLU A 170 14.60 25.75 -14.92
C GLU A 170 15.26 25.25 -16.20
N GLN A 171 15.96 24.10 -16.14
CA GLN A 171 16.55 23.49 -17.34
C GLN A 171 15.49 23.13 -18.38
N GLN A 172 14.37 22.54 -17.96
CA GLN A 172 13.27 22.23 -18.88
C GLN A 172 12.67 23.48 -19.54
N GLN A 173 12.56 24.59 -18.80
CA GLN A 173 12.11 25.86 -19.36
C GLN A 173 13.10 26.40 -20.40
N LEU A 174 14.39 26.38 -20.09
CA LEU A 174 15.44 26.82 -21.02
C LEU A 174 15.48 25.96 -22.29
N ASP A 175 15.39 24.63 -22.15
CA ASP A 175 15.35 23.71 -23.29
C ASP A 175 14.13 23.97 -24.18
N TYR A 176 12.97 24.22 -23.57
CA TYR A 176 11.75 24.57 -24.29
C TYR A 176 11.90 25.91 -25.03
N GLU A 177 12.44 26.94 -24.38
CA GLU A 177 12.72 28.23 -25.03
C GLU A 177 13.68 28.07 -26.22
N HIS A 178 14.75 27.28 -26.06
CA HIS A 178 15.70 26.98 -27.12
C HIS A 178 15.08 26.27 -28.32
N GLN A 179 14.08 25.41 -28.09
CA GLN A 179 13.35 24.72 -29.16
C GLN A 179 12.33 25.63 -29.84
N MET A 180 11.59 26.44 -29.08
CA MET A 180 10.49 27.25 -29.62
C MET A 180 10.98 28.50 -30.38
N LEU A 181 12.09 29.11 -29.96
CA LEU A 181 12.62 30.31 -30.62
C LEU A 181 12.94 30.12 -32.12
N PRO A 182 13.65 29.06 -32.56
CA PRO A 182 13.91 28.83 -33.98
C PRO A 182 12.63 28.49 -34.75
N GLU A 183 11.70 27.70 -34.17
CA GLU A 183 10.43 27.39 -34.80
C GLU A 183 9.60 28.65 -35.06
N LEU A 184 9.51 29.55 -34.07
CA LEU A 184 8.83 30.84 -34.21
C LEU A 184 9.52 31.74 -35.26
N ALA A 185 10.86 31.71 -35.33
CA ALA A 185 11.60 32.45 -36.34
C ALA A 185 11.32 31.95 -37.76
N ASP A 186 11.23 30.64 -37.95
CA ASP A 186 10.94 30.03 -39.24
C ASP A 186 9.47 30.19 -39.64
N GLN A 187 8.55 30.09 -38.67
CA GLN A 187 7.14 30.42 -38.88
C GLN A 187 6.99 31.88 -39.35
N LYS A 188 7.68 32.83 -38.71
CA LYS A 188 7.69 34.24 -39.13
C LYS A 188 8.20 34.42 -40.55
N LYS A 189 9.29 33.74 -40.94
CA LYS A 189 9.81 33.78 -42.32
C LYS A 189 8.79 33.23 -43.33
N SER A 190 8.10 32.14 -43.01
CA SER A 190 7.09 31.54 -43.88
C SER A 190 5.90 32.49 -44.12
N ILE A 191 5.42 33.16 -43.07
CA ILE A 191 4.35 34.16 -43.15
C ILE A 191 4.77 35.34 -44.01
N MET A 192 6.01 35.81 -43.87
CA MET A 192 6.55 36.92 -44.68
C MET A 192 6.63 36.55 -46.17
N LYS A 193 7.10 35.33 -46.50
CA LYS A 193 7.10 34.83 -47.88
C LYS A 193 5.70 34.75 -48.46
N GLY A 194 4.73 34.19 -47.72
CA GLY A 194 3.33 34.12 -48.16
C GLY A 194 2.71 35.50 -48.38
N LYS A 195 3.03 36.48 -47.54
CA LYS A 195 2.61 37.89 -47.73
C LYS A 195 3.22 38.53 -48.98
N GLN A 196 4.46 38.19 -49.34
CA GLN A 196 5.09 38.69 -50.56
C GLN A 196 4.47 38.07 -51.82
N GLN A 197 4.25 36.75 -51.81
CA GLN A 197 3.60 36.03 -52.92
C GLN A 197 2.19 36.56 -53.18
N THR A 198 1.38 36.76 -52.13
CA THR A 198 0.03 37.33 -52.28
C THR A 198 0.04 38.76 -52.80
N LYS A 199 1.06 39.58 -52.47
CA LYS A 199 1.23 40.91 -53.07
C LYS A 199 1.60 40.83 -54.56
N GLN A 200 2.48 39.92 -54.95
CA GLN A 200 2.86 39.70 -56.35
C GLN A 200 1.65 39.25 -57.19
N ILE A 201 0.91 38.25 -56.72
CA ILE A 201 -0.32 37.77 -57.40
C ILE A 201 -1.34 38.92 -57.57
N ARG A 202 -1.51 39.77 -56.56
CA ARG A 202 -2.42 40.92 -56.65
C ARG A 202 -1.94 41.96 -57.67
N GLN A 203 -0.63 42.18 -57.80
CA GLN A 203 -0.08 43.07 -58.82
C GLN A 203 -0.27 42.52 -60.22
N GLU A 204 -0.03 41.22 -60.41
CA GLU A 204 -0.23 40.51 -61.69
C GLU A 204 -1.71 40.47 -62.12
N GLN A 205 -2.64 40.29 -61.17
CA GLN A 205 -4.08 40.24 -61.46
C GLN A 205 -4.73 41.63 -61.57
N GLY A 206 -4.16 42.65 -60.92
CA GLY A 206 -4.65 44.04 -60.98
C GLY A 206 -4.14 44.85 -62.18
N SER A 207 -3.28 44.27 -63.02
CA SER A 207 -2.73 44.90 -64.23
C SER A 207 -3.44 44.50 -65.53
N ASN A 208 -4.61 43.85 -65.45
CA ASN A 208 -5.50 43.56 -66.58
C ASN A 208 -6.73 44.47 -66.58
#